data_AF-A0A4R4XV24-F1
#
_entry.id   AF-A0A4R4XV24-F1
#
_cell.length_a   1.000
_cell.length_b   1.000
_cell.length_c   1.000
_cell.angle_alpha   90.00
_cell.angle_beta   90.00
_cell.angle_gamma   90.00
#
_symmetry.space_group_name_H-M   'P 1'
#
loop_
_entity.id
_entity.type
_entity.pdbx_description
1 polymer ?
#
loop_
_entity_poly.entity_id
_entity_poly.type
_entity_poly.pdbx_seq_one_letter_code
_entity_poly.pdbx_strand_id
1 'polypeptide(L)'
;MTASGPPQPAKPGSEPDDFETKAELLRLLADGAVQGIDWYAPDNDRFASLVGRIAATDSLWMLRCIAWLRASEALAPAAIVGAVEMVRALLDTGGDAGGNRRIIDLVLQRADEPGAMLGYCLDRHGGRLSKPIQRGIADAAKRLYNEESATEFDLPGRGPRFADVLSTTHPKPDSRWQADFFRYLLQRRTSVTRPAPAPAEPMADPALGTVLADAARTGRTPF
;
A
#
# COMPACT_ATOMS: atom_id res chain seq x y z
N MET A 1 -68.81 3.56 -4.68
CA MET A 1 -67.74 4.36 -4.06
C MET A 1 -67.10 3.50 -2.99
N THR A 2 -66.06 2.75 -3.35
CA THR A 2 -65.32 1.87 -2.43
C THR A 2 -64.26 2.71 -1.71
N ALA A 3 -64.42 2.86 -0.39
CA ALA A 3 -63.46 3.55 0.45
C ALA A 3 -62.19 2.69 0.60
N SER A 4 -61.08 3.16 0.06
CA SER A 4 -59.75 2.64 0.39
C SER A 4 -59.47 2.92 1.86
N GLY A 5 -59.28 1.86 2.65
CA GLY A 5 -58.80 1.97 4.02
C GLY A 5 -57.38 2.58 4.07
N PRO A 6 -56.97 3.10 5.24
CA PRO A 6 -55.65 3.70 5.42
C PRO A 6 -54.53 2.69 5.09
N PRO A 7 -53.38 3.14 4.56
CA PRO A 7 -52.28 2.27 4.19
C PRO A 7 -51.82 1.48 5.43
N GLN A 8 -51.77 0.15 5.28
CA GLN A 8 -51.23 -0.76 6.27
C GLN A 8 -49.80 -0.33 6.63
N PRO A 9 -49.43 -0.22 7.92
CA PRO A 9 -48.03 0.03 8.30
C PRO A 9 -47.13 -1.06 7.70
N ALA A 10 -46.02 -0.64 7.10
CA ALA A 10 -45.04 -1.55 6.54
C ALA A 10 -44.63 -2.60 7.58
N LYS A 11 -44.54 -3.87 7.17
CA LYS A 11 -44.04 -4.95 8.02
C LYS A 11 -42.66 -4.57 8.56
N PRO A 12 -42.39 -4.66 9.88
CA PRO A 12 -41.05 -4.51 10.40
C PRO A 12 -40.21 -5.68 9.86
N GLY A 13 -39.30 -5.39 8.92
CA GLY A 13 -38.53 -6.40 8.20
C GLY A 13 -38.05 -6.01 6.80
N SER A 14 -38.25 -4.77 6.34
CA SER A 14 -37.67 -4.28 5.07
C SER A 14 -36.33 -3.54 5.23
N GLU A 15 -35.75 -3.48 6.43
CA GLU A 15 -34.34 -3.11 6.66
C GLU A 15 -33.57 -4.16 7.51
N PRO A 16 -33.29 -5.38 7.01
CA PRO A 16 -32.44 -6.34 7.73
C PRO A 16 -30.98 -6.42 7.22
N ASP A 17 -30.59 -5.71 6.16
CA ASP A 17 -29.29 -5.98 5.50
C ASP A 17 -28.09 -5.22 6.12
N ASP A 18 -28.28 -3.97 6.56
CA ASP A 18 -27.16 -3.14 7.03
C ASP A 18 -26.60 -3.56 8.40
N PHE A 19 -27.47 -3.93 9.35
CA PHE A 19 -27.02 -4.36 10.68
C PHE A 19 -26.21 -5.66 10.60
N GLU A 20 -26.72 -6.66 9.87
CA GLU A 20 -26.02 -7.94 9.76
C GLU A 20 -24.69 -7.80 9.02
N THR A 21 -24.64 -6.96 7.98
CA THR A 21 -23.40 -6.67 7.25
C THR A 21 -22.35 -6.02 8.16
N LYS A 22 -22.76 -5.05 8.98
CA LYS A 22 -21.90 -4.40 9.98
C LYS A 22 -21.45 -5.40 11.06
N ALA A 23 -22.36 -6.23 11.56
CA ALA A 23 -22.06 -7.25 12.57
C ALA A 23 -21.08 -8.31 12.03
N GLU A 24 -21.27 -8.75 10.79
CA GLU A 24 -20.39 -9.68 10.12
C GLU A 24 -18.98 -9.11 9.93
N LEU A 25 -18.87 -7.85 9.47
CA LEU A 25 -17.58 -7.17 9.36
C LEU A 25 -16.83 -7.17 10.70
N LEU A 26 -17.53 -6.85 11.79
CA LEU A 26 -16.92 -6.83 13.13
C LEU A 26 -16.48 -8.22 13.61
N ARG A 27 -17.25 -9.28 13.30
CA ARG A 27 -16.85 -10.66 13.62
C ARG A 27 -15.61 -11.08 12.83
N LEU A 28 -15.57 -10.76 11.53
CA LEU A 28 -14.42 -11.04 10.67
C LEU A 28 -13.16 -10.31 11.16
N LEU A 29 -13.29 -9.03 11.55
CA LEU A 29 -12.21 -8.25 12.16
C LEU A 29 -11.70 -8.87 13.45
N ALA A 30 -12.60 -9.29 14.35
CA ALA A 30 -12.25 -9.92 15.60
C ALA A 30 -11.54 -11.26 15.40
N ASP A 31 -12.07 -12.11 14.52
CA ASP A 31 -11.48 -13.41 14.19
C ASP A 31 -10.10 -13.25 13.53
N GLY A 32 -10.00 -12.36 12.55
CA GLY A 32 -8.73 -12.05 11.89
C GLY A 32 -7.67 -11.50 12.86
N ALA A 33 -8.07 -10.69 13.83
CA ALA A 33 -7.17 -10.19 14.87
C ALA A 33 -6.66 -11.30 15.79
N VAL A 34 -7.50 -12.28 16.13
CA VAL A 34 -7.13 -13.44 16.95
C VAL A 34 -6.22 -14.40 16.19
N GLN A 35 -6.48 -14.61 14.91
CA GLN A 35 -5.72 -15.53 14.06
C GLN A 35 -4.41 -14.91 13.52
N GLY A 36 -4.26 -13.58 13.59
CA GLY A 36 -3.09 -12.88 13.08
C GLY A 36 -3.03 -12.87 11.56
N ILE A 37 -4.17 -12.66 10.89
CA ILE A 37 -4.23 -12.66 9.43
C ILE A 37 -3.42 -11.49 8.84
N ASP A 38 -2.79 -11.71 7.70
CA ASP A 38 -2.20 -10.63 6.93
C ASP A 38 -3.29 -9.90 6.13
N TRP A 39 -3.67 -8.72 6.60
CA TRP A 39 -4.70 -7.90 5.95
C TRP A 39 -4.29 -7.41 4.57
N TYR A 40 -2.98 -7.31 4.28
CA TYR A 40 -2.48 -6.89 2.97
C TYR A 40 -2.50 -8.02 1.94
N ALA A 41 -2.82 -9.25 2.35
CA ALA A 41 -2.97 -10.36 1.43
C ALA A 41 -4.08 -10.05 0.39
N PRO A 42 -3.81 -10.23 -0.91
CA PRO A 42 -4.71 -9.79 -1.97
C PRO A 42 -5.99 -10.63 -2.05
N ASP A 43 -6.07 -11.78 -1.39
CA ASP A 43 -7.17 -12.76 -1.42
C ASP A 43 -8.28 -12.50 -0.38
N ASN A 44 -8.24 -11.37 0.32
CA ASN A 44 -9.24 -11.02 1.33
C ASN A 44 -10.54 -10.42 0.72
N ASP A 45 -11.17 -11.16 -0.18
CA ASP A 45 -12.35 -10.69 -0.93
C ASP A 45 -13.58 -10.44 -0.06
N ARG A 46 -13.73 -11.21 1.02
CA ARG A 46 -14.87 -11.05 1.92
C ARG A 46 -14.81 -9.72 2.66
N PHE A 47 -13.65 -9.36 3.20
CA PHE A 47 -13.45 -8.08 3.87
C PHE A 47 -13.73 -6.91 2.92
N ALA A 48 -13.12 -6.93 1.73
CA ALA A 48 -13.32 -5.91 0.71
C ALA A 48 -14.80 -5.75 0.30
N SER A 49 -15.51 -6.87 0.11
CA SER A 49 -16.93 -6.87 -0.23
C SER A 49 -17.80 -6.24 0.87
N LEU A 50 -17.57 -6.59 2.14
CA LEU A 50 -18.31 -6.03 3.27
C LEU A 50 -18.05 -4.52 3.42
N VAL A 51 -16.79 -4.10 3.31
CA VAL A 51 -16.42 -2.68 3.35
C VAL A 51 -17.11 -1.91 2.22
N GLY A 52 -17.07 -2.42 0.99
CA GLY A 52 -17.68 -1.77 -0.15
C GLY A 52 -19.21 -1.61 -0.03
N ARG A 53 -19.89 -2.66 0.45
CA ARG A 53 -21.35 -2.62 0.71
C ARG A 53 -21.70 -1.56 1.75
N ILE A 54 -21.00 -1.57 2.90
CA ILE A 54 -21.26 -0.61 3.98
C ILE A 54 -20.89 0.81 3.55
N ALA A 55 -19.82 1.00 2.77
CA ALA A 55 -19.45 2.31 2.26
C ALA A 55 -20.55 2.91 1.36
N ALA A 56 -21.23 2.09 0.57
CA ALA A 56 -22.31 2.51 -0.31
C ALA A 56 -23.60 2.85 0.46
N THR A 57 -23.91 2.16 1.57
CA THR A 57 -25.14 2.39 2.34
C THR A 57 -24.96 3.35 3.51
N ASP A 58 -23.81 3.32 4.19
CA ASP A 58 -23.51 4.11 5.39
C ASP A 58 -22.00 4.43 5.49
N SER A 59 -21.53 5.29 4.58
CA SER A 59 -20.13 5.74 4.52
C SER A 59 -19.62 6.36 5.83
N LEU A 60 -20.48 7.06 6.58
CA LEU A 60 -20.08 7.69 7.84
C LEU A 60 -19.80 6.65 8.93
N TRP A 61 -20.61 5.60 9.02
CA TRP A 61 -20.31 4.49 9.91
C TRP A 61 -19.01 3.80 9.51
N MET A 62 -18.78 3.57 8.22
CA MET A 62 -17.54 2.94 7.74
C MET A 62 -16.31 3.78 8.11
N LEU A 63 -16.37 5.11 7.98
CA LEU A 63 -15.30 6.01 8.42
C LEU A 63 -15.02 5.91 9.91
N ARG A 64 -16.06 5.87 10.74
CA ARG A 64 -15.90 5.71 12.19
C ARG A 64 -15.30 4.36 12.54
N CYS A 65 -15.65 3.30 11.80
CA CYS A 65 -15.07 1.97 11.95
C CYS A 65 -13.57 1.99 11.60
N ILE A 66 -13.17 2.57 10.46
CA ILE A 66 -11.76 2.74 10.09
C ILE A 66 -10.99 3.53 11.15
N ALA A 67 -11.56 4.63 11.66
CA ALA A 67 -10.94 5.41 12.72
C ALA A 67 -10.76 4.61 14.02
N TRP A 68 -11.75 3.78 14.38
CA TRP A 68 -11.66 2.88 15.54
C TRP A 68 -10.58 1.81 15.35
N LEU A 69 -10.52 1.16 14.19
CA LEU A 69 -9.45 0.20 13.86
C LEU A 69 -8.08 0.85 13.94
N ARG A 70 -7.95 2.08 13.43
CA ARG A 70 -6.68 2.81 13.42
C ARG A 70 -6.16 3.17 14.81
N ALA A 71 -7.01 3.16 15.83
CA ALA A 71 -6.60 3.38 17.22
C ALA A 71 -5.78 2.22 17.80
N SER A 72 -5.70 1.07 17.13
CA SER A 72 -4.89 -0.08 17.52
C SER A 72 -3.82 -0.39 16.46
N GLU A 73 -2.57 -0.57 16.89
CA GLU A 73 -1.47 -0.92 15.99
C GLU A 73 -1.70 -2.28 15.31
N ALA A 74 -2.22 -3.26 16.05
CA ALA A 74 -2.53 -4.59 15.52
C ALA A 74 -3.61 -4.58 14.43
N LEU A 75 -4.46 -3.55 14.40
CA LEU A 75 -5.56 -3.39 13.45
C LEU A 75 -5.30 -2.30 12.41
N ALA A 76 -4.15 -1.61 12.47
CA ALA A 76 -3.77 -0.59 11.51
C ALA A 76 -3.76 -1.12 10.05
N PRO A 77 -3.27 -2.35 9.76
CA PRO A 77 -3.37 -2.92 8.42
C PRO A 77 -4.81 -3.04 7.91
N ALA A 78 -5.74 -3.51 8.76
CA ALA A 78 -7.15 -3.61 8.41
C ALA A 78 -7.77 -2.23 8.12
N ALA A 79 -7.40 -1.21 8.90
CA ALA A 79 -7.84 0.16 8.69
C ALA A 79 -7.36 0.72 7.33
N ILE A 80 -6.09 0.48 6.99
CA ILE A 80 -5.46 0.93 5.74
C ILE A 80 -6.14 0.28 4.53
N VAL A 81 -6.31 -1.04 4.58
CA VAL A 81 -6.98 -1.80 3.52
C VAL A 81 -8.45 -1.39 3.41
N GLY A 82 -9.15 -1.26 4.54
CA GLY A 82 -10.53 -0.80 4.58
C GLY A 82 -10.72 0.60 4.00
N ALA A 83 -9.77 1.52 4.22
CA ALA A 83 -9.81 2.85 3.61
C ALA A 83 -9.67 2.81 2.09
N VAL A 84 -8.81 1.94 1.54
CA VAL A 84 -8.69 1.72 0.10
C VAL A 84 -10.00 1.19 -0.47
N GLU A 85 -10.54 0.10 0.09
CA GLU A 85 -11.76 -0.53 -0.42
C GLU A 85 -12.98 0.40 -0.30
N MET A 86 -13.07 1.16 0.79
CA MET A 86 -14.11 2.19 0.97
C MET A 86 -14.01 3.25 -0.13
N VAL A 87 -12.83 3.83 -0.36
CA VAL A 87 -12.64 4.88 -1.37
C VAL A 87 -12.93 4.35 -2.77
N ARG A 88 -12.55 3.11 -3.08
CA ARG A 88 -12.86 2.49 -4.37
C ARG A 88 -14.37 2.33 -4.57
N ALA A 89 -15.08 1.78 -3.59
CA ALA A 89 -16.54 1.63 -3.66
C ALA A 89 -17.26 2.98 -3.82
N LEU A 90 -16.80 4.02 -3.13
CA LEU A 90 -17.34 5.38 -3.32
C LEU A 90 -17.11 5.92 -4.74
N LEU A 91 -15.93 5.67 -5.32
CA LEU A 91 -15.64 6.09 -6.69
C LEU A 91 -16.49 5.34 -7.73
N ASP A 92 -16.78 4.07 -7.51
CA ASP A 92 -17.62 3.26 -8.41
C ASP A 92 -19.07 3.76 -8.45
N THR A 93 -19.53 4.41 -7.38
CA THR A 93 -20.86 5.07 -7.33
C THR A 93 -20.85 6.51 -7.85
N GLY A 94 -19.72 6.99 -8.39
CA GLY A 94 -19.56 8.35 -8.89
C GLY A 94 -19.31 9.40 -7.80
N GLY A 95 -19.10 8.97 -6.55
CA GLY A 95 -18.85 9.85 -5.41
C GLY A 95 -17.38 10.30 -5.33
N ASP A 96 -17.11 11.54 -5.72
CA ASP A 96 -15.89 12.27 -5.30
C ASP A 96 -16.28 13.60 -4.67
N ALA A 97 -16.78 13.55 -3.43
CA ALA A 97 -17.07 14.75 -2.64
C ALA A 97 -15.78 15.46 -2.13
N GLY A 98 -14.60 15.13 -2.69
CA GLY A 98 -13.30 15.68 -2.29
C GLY A 98 -12.71 15.09 -1.00
N GLY A 99 -13.48 14.29 -0.25
CA GLY A 99 -13.04 13.66 1.00
C GLY A 99 -12.13 12.44 0.81
N ASN A 100 -12.22 11.75 -0.34
CA ASN A 100 -11.56 10.46 -0.58
C ASN A 100 -10.03 10.53 -0.44
N ARG A 101 -9.41 11.59 -0.98
CA ARG A 101 -7.97 11.85 -0.82
C ARG A 101 -7.58 12.01 0.65
N ARG A 102 -8.40 12.70 1.44
CA ARG A 102 -8.14 12.99 2.85
C ARG A 102 -8.29 11.75 3.73
N ILE A 103 -9.21 10.86 3.39
CA ILE A 103 -9.35 9.56 4.06
C ILE A 103 -8.03 8.78 3.95
N ILE A 104 -7.47 8.72 2.75
CA ILE A 104 -6.21 8.01 2.48
C ILE A 104 -5.02 8.67 3.17
N ASP A 105 -4.90 10.00 3.13
CA ASP A 105 -3.83 10.69 3.86
C ASP A 105 -3.91 10.42 5.37
N LEU A 106 -5.08 10.58 5.99
CA LEU A 106 -5.23 10.52 7.45
C LEU A 106 -5.16 9.10 8.03
N VAL A 107 -5.49 8.05 7.26
CA VAL A 107 -5.34 6.67 7.75
C VAL A 107 -3.86 6.26 7.85
N LEU A 108 -3.00 6.87 7.04
CA LEU A 108 -1.56 6.65 7.03
C LEU A 108 -0.88 7.51 8.11
N GLN A 109 -0.40 6.90 9.19
CA GLN A 109 0.24 7.58 10.33
C GLN A 109 1.69 7.17 10.55
N ARG A 110 2.17 6.07 9.96
CA ARG A 110 3.57 5.62 10.02
C ARG A 110 4.23 5.63 8.64
N ALA A 111 5.54 5.83 8.58
CA ALA A 111 6.23 6.05 7.31
C ALA A 111 6.39 4.78 6.44
N ASP A 112 6.25 3.59 7.00
CA ASP A 112 6.17 2.34 6.22
C ASP A 112 4.80 2.12 5.54
N GLU A 113 3.74 2.68 6.11
CA GLU A 113 2.35 2.45 5.66
C GLU A 113 2.05 2.94 4.23
N PRO A 114 2.57 4.09 3.73
CA PRO A 114 2.42 4.46 2.33
C PRO A 114 2.95 3.39 1.36
N GLY A 115 4.04 2.72 1.71
CA GLY A 115 4.62 1.62 0.92
C GLY A 115 3.76 0.37 0.98
N ALA A 116 3.27 0.01 2.17
CA ALA A 116 2.37 -1.12 2.36
C ALA A 116 1.04 -0.94 1.59
N MET A 117 0.42 0.23 1.69
CA MET A 117 -0.80 0.55 0.94
C MET A 117 -0.56 0.53 -0.57
N LEU A 118 0.57 1.07 -1.04
CA LEU A 118 0.94 1.00 -2.45
C LEU A 118 1.06 -0.46 -2.92
N GLY A 119 1.76 -1.30 -2.16
CA GLY A 119 1.92 -2.73 -2.46
C GLY A 119 0.57 -3.43 -2.58
N TYR A 120 -0.28 -3.26 -1.57
CA TYR A 120 -1.65 -3.79 -1.59
C TYR A 120 -2.43 -3.38 -2.84
N CYS A 121 -2.38 -2.09 -3.20
CA CYS A 121 -3.12 -1.60 -4.36
C CYS A 121 -2.60 -2.21 -5.67
N LEU A 122 -1.29 -2.35 -5.81
CA LEU A 122 -0.67 -2.94 -6.99
C LEU A 122 -0.98 -4.44 -7.09
N ASP A 123 -0.91 -5.16 -5.98
CA ASP A 123 -1.10 -6.62 -5.94
C ASP A 123 -2.58 -6.99 -6.14
N ARG A 124 -3.51 -6.30 -5.47
CA ARG A 124 -4.93 -6.65 -5.51
C ARG A 124 -5.64 -6.12 -6.75
N HIS A 125 -5.43 -4.85 -7.07
CA HIS A 125 -6.26 -4.18 -8.08
C HIS A 125 -5.59 -4.10 -9.45
N GLY A 126 -4.27 -4.31 -9.50
CA GLY A 126 -3.48 -4.12 -10.71
C GLY A 126 -3.58 -2.70 -11.27
N GLY A 127 -2.73 -2.42 -12.27
CA GLY A 127 -2.84 -1.19 -13.08
C GLY A 127 -2.48 0.10 -12.34
N ARG A 128 -3.10 1.21 -12.76
CA ARG A 128 -2.85 2.57 -12.25
C ARG A 128 -3.73 2.84 -11.03
N LEU A 129 -3.13 3.42 -9.99
CA LEU A 129 -3.86 3.91 -8.81
C LEU A 129 -4.97 4.89 -9.20
N SER A 130 -6.10 4.82 -8.51
CA SER A 130 -7.12 5.86 -8.65
C SER A 130 -6.57 7.20 -8.15
N LYS A 131 -6.98 8.30 -8.80
CA LYS A 131 -6.42 9.64 -8.51
C LYS A 131 -6.51 10.03 -7.02
N PRO A 132 -7.63 9.80 -6.30
CA PRO A 132 -7.70 10.16 -4.88
C PRO A 132 -6.74 9.34 -4.01
N ILE A 133 -6.58 8.04 -4.30
CA ILE A 133 -5.65 7.17 -3.57
C ILE A 133 -4.20 7.61 -3.81
N GLN A 134 -3.81 7.79 -5.08
CA GLN A 134 -2.45 8.24 -5.41
C GLN A 134 -2.11 9.57 -4.73
N ARG A 135 -3.05 10.53 -4.74
CA ARG A 135 -2.87 11.84 -4.12
C ARG A 135 -2.86 11.78 -2.58
N GLY A 136 -3.63 10.88 -1.98
CA GLY A 136 -3.63 10.69 -0.53
C GLY A 136 -2.33 10.06 -0.05
N ILE A 137 -1.82 9.05 -0.77
CA ILE A 137 -0.50 8.46 -0.50
C ILE A 137 0.60 9.53 -0.67
N ALA A 138 0.49 10.37 -1.70
CA ALA A 138 1.43 11.49 -1.90
C ALA A 138 1.44 12.47 -0.72
N ASP A 139 0.28 12.81 -0.18
CA ASP A 139 0.17 13.72 0.98
C ASP A 139 0.75 13.08 2.24
N ALA A 140 0.49 11.80 2.46
CA ALA A 140 1.07 11.05 3.57
C ALA A 140 2.59 10.95 3.44
N ALA A 141 3.11 10.63 2.27
CA ALA A 141 4.57 10.62 2.01
C ALA A 141 5.20 11.98 2.29
N LYS A 142 4.54 13.07 1.85
CA LYS A 142 4.99 14.45 2.13
C LYS A 142 5.05 14.75 3.63
N ARG A 143 4.12 14.21 4.43
CA ARG A 143 4.07 14.42 5.88
C ARG A 143 5.03 13.51 6.66
N LEU A 144 5.20 12.27 6.21
CA LEU A 144 5.85 11.20 6.99
C LEU A 144 7.30 10.95 6.60
N TYR A 145 7.74 11.34 5.40
CA TYR A 145 9.10 11.05 4.93
C TYR A 145 10.07 12.14 5.36
N ASN A 146 10.99 11.74 6.23
CA ASN A 146 12.11 12.53 6.72
C ASN A 146 13.32 11.61 6.96
N GLU A 147 14.45 12.18 7.37
CA GLU A 147 15.71 11.43 7.53
C GLU A 147 15.62 10.33 8.61
N GLU A 148 14.92 10.62 9.72
CA GLU A 148 14.70 9.67 10.82
C GLU A 148 13.86 8.49 10.34
N SER A 149 12.71 8.77 9.72
CA SER A 149 11.80 7.73 9.25
C SER A 149 12.38 6.88 8.12
N ALA A 150 13.24 7.46 7.26
CA ALA A 150 13.96 6.67 6.25
C ALA A 150 15.02 5.74 6.86
N THR A 151 15.60 6.10 8.00
CA THR A 151 16.56 5.23 8.70
C THR A 151 15.83 4.04 9.34
N GLU A 152 14.66 4.28 9.91
CA GLU A 152 13.87 3.26 10.60
C GLU A 152 13.09 2.35 9.65
N PHE A 153 12.44 2.92 8.63
CA PHE A 153 11.41 2.22 7.84
C PHE A 153 11.82 1.86 6.41
N ASP A 154 12.80 2.54 5.80
CA ASP A 154 13.18 2.28 4.40
C ASP A 154 14.18 1.12 4.27
N LEU A 155 13.79 -0.04 4.81
CA LEU A 155 14.60 -1.26 4.86
C LEU A 155 14.37 -2.18 3.66
N PRO A 156 15.37 -2.97 3.21
CA PRO A 156 15.18 -3.98 2.17
C PRO A 156 14.17 -5.07 2.56
N GLY A 157 13.40 -5.58 1.60
CA GLY A 157 12.61 -6.82 1.74
C GLY A 157 11.18 -6.69 2.28
N ARG A 158 10.66 -5.49 2.55
CA ARG A 158 9.31 -5.25 3.10
C ARG A 158 8.29 -4.67 2.11
N GLY A 159 8.36 -5.06 0.84
CA GLY A 159 7.49 -4.50 -0.21
C GLY A 159 8.01 -3.15 -0.75
N PRO A 160 7.14 -2.29 -1.31
CA PRO A 160 7.55 -1.03 -1.93
C PRO A 160 8.32 -0.12 -0.96
N ARG A 161 9.47 0.35 -1.41
CA ARG A 161 10.33 1.27 -0.65
C ARG A 161 9.89 2.72 -0.81
N PHE A 162 10.48 3.62 -0.02
CA PHE A 162 10.15 5.05 -0.09
C PHE A 162 10.34 5.59 -1.51
N ALA A 163 11.42 5.20 -2.19
CA ALA A 163 11.65 5.57 -3.59
C ALA A 163 10.58 5.05 -4.56
N ASP A 164 10.00 3.88 -4.30
CA ASP A 164 8.94 3.29 -5.12
C ASP A 164 7.63 4.09 -4.91
N VAL A 165 7.35 4.53 -3.69
CA VAL A 165 6.24 5.44 -3.37
C VAL A 165 6.43 6.81 -4.03
N LEU A 166 7.62 7.41 -3.92
CA LEU A 166 7.94 8.71 -4.50
C LEU A 166 7.84 8.70 -6.04
N SER A 167 8.36 7.66 -6.68
CA SER A 167 8.32 7.51 -8.13
C SER A 167 6.92 7.23 -8.67
N THR A 168 6.04 6.61 -7.87
CA THR A 168 4.66 6.31 -8.27
C THR A 168 3.72 7.49 -8.00
N THR A 169 3.85 8.16 -6.87
CA THR A 169 2.86 9.14 -6.40
C THR A 169 3.24 10.59 -6.68
N HIS A 170 4.51 10.85 -7.00
CA HIS A 170 5.04 12.18 -7.32
C HIS A 170 4.60 13.27 -6.33
N PRO A 171 4.84 13.10 -5.01
CA PRO A 171 4.44 14.09 -4.03
C PRO A 171 5.14 15.41 -4.27
N LYS A 172 4.41 16.52 -4.12
CA LYS A 172 4.96 17.86 -4.21
C LYS A 172 5.63 18.21 -2.87
N PRO A 173 6.95 18.40 -2.82
CA PRO A 173 7.63 18.78 -1.57
C PRO A 173 7.18 20.16 -1.09
N ASP A 174 7.15 20.36 0.23
CA ASP A 174 6.78 21.66 0.85
C ASP A 174 7.99 22.60 1.01
N SER A 175 9.21 22.08 0.90
CA SER A 175 10.44 22.87 1.04
C SER A 175 11.55 22.41 0.10
N ARG A 176 12.56 23.28 -0.09
CA ARG A 176 13.76 22.94 -0.87
C ARG A 176 14.51 21.76 -0.28
N TRP A 177 14.66 21.73 1.05
CA TRP A 177 15.32 20.61 1.74
C TRP A 177 14.57 19.29 1.49
N GLN A 178 13.24 19.28 1.60
CA GLN A 178 12.46 18.07 1.36
C GLN A 178 12.55 17.62 -0.11
N ALA A 179 12.60 18.56 -1.05
CA ALA A 179 12.83 18.26 -2.45
C ALA A 179 14.21 17.61 -2.68
N ASP A 180 15.25 18.11 -2.01
CA ASP A 180 16.60 17.54 -2.07
C ASP A 180 16.64 16.14 -1.44
N PHE A 181 15.96 15.95 -0.31
CA PHE A 181 15.82 14.66 0.37
C PHE A 181 15.08 13.62 -0.49
N PHE A 182 13.95 13.99 -1.11
CA PHE A 182 13.23 13.08 -2.01
C PHE A 182 14.08 12.68 -3.21
N ARG A 183 14.87 13.63 -3.76
CA ARG A 183 15.82 13.34 -4.84
C ARG A 183 16.90 12.36 -4.38
N TYR A 184 17.44 12.52 -3.17
CA TYR A 184 18.41 11.61 -2.59
C TYR A 184 17.84 10.18 -2.46
N LEU A 185 16.63 10.02 -1.93
CA LEU A 185 15.98 8.71 -1.79
C LEU A 185 15.80 8.00 -3.15
N LEU A 186 15.33 8.74 -4.17
CA LEU A 186 15.18 8.23 -5.52
C LEU A 186 16.53 7.80 -6.13
N GLN A 187 17.56 8.63 -6.00
CA GLN A 187 18.89 8.34 -6.54
C GLN A 187 19.52 7.10 -5.88
N ARG A 188 19.40 6.98 -4.55
CA ARG A 188 19.92 5.83 -3.79
C ARG A 188 19.32 4.50 -4.29
N ARG A 189 18.04 4.50 -4.66
CA ARG A 189 17.38 3.31 -5.24
C ARG A 189 17.95 2.98 -6.62
N THR A 190 18.04 3.97 -7.51
CA THR A 190 18.55 3.76 -8.88
C THR A 190 20.02 3.35 -8.90
N SER A 191 20.85 3.82 -7.97
CA SER A 191 22.25 3.38 -7.87
C SER A 191 22.41 1.92 -7.42
N VAL A 192 21.46 1.38 -6.65
CA VAL A 192 21.45 -0.04 -6.27
C VAL A 192 20.96 -0.91 -7.42
N THR A 193 19.96 -0.46 -8.17
CA THR A 193 19.38 -1.24 -9.28
C THR A 193 20.22 -1.20 -10.55
N ARG A 194 21.08 -0.18 -10.73
CA ARG A 194 22.03 -0.14 -11.83
C ARG A 194 23.14 -1.16 -11.56
N PRO A 195 23.34 -2.18 -12.42
CA PRO A 195 24.50 -3.05 -12.27
C PRO A 195 25.75 -2.17 -12.31
N ALA A 196 26.70 -2.43 -11.40
CA ALA A 196 28.01 -1.80 -11.47
C ALA A 196 28.54 -1.99 -12.90
N PRO A 197 29.17 -0.97 -13.52
CA PRO A 197 29.82 -1.19 -14.80
C PRO A 197 30.71 -2.43 -14.65
N ALA A 198 30.57 -3.38 -15.58
CA ALA A 198 31.44 -4.54 -15.60
C ALA A 198 32.87 -4.04 -15.41
N PRO A 199 33.67 -4.66 -14.51
CA PRO A 199 35.06 -4.25 -14.38
C PRO A 199 35.65 -4.21 -15.78
N ALA A 200 36.24 -3.06 -16.16
CA ALA A 200 37.07 -3.00 -17.35
C ALA A 200 38.00 -4.22 -17.26
N GLU A 201 38.01 -5.01 -18.34
CA GLU A 201 38.55 -6.38 -18.44
C GLU A 201 39.63 -6.68 -17.39
N PRO A 202 39.60 -7.83 -16.69
CA PRO A 202 40.69 -8.17 -15.80
C PRO A 202 41.97 -8.08 -16.63
N MET A 203 42.88 -7.21 -16.21
CA MET A 203 44.22 -7.11 -16.76
C MET A 203 44.90 -8.44 -16.40
N ALA A 204 44.60 -9.47 -17.19
CA ALA A 204 45.26 -10.75 -17.12
C ALA A 204 46.70 -10.45 -17.45
N ASP A 205 47.56 -10.56 -16.44
CA ASP A 205 48.99 -10.41 -16.61
C ASP A 205 49.42 -11.34 -17.76
N PRO A 206 49.91 -10.81 -18.90
CA PRO A 206 50.30 -11.65 -20.03
C PRO A 206 51.41 -12.65 -19.66
N ALA A 207 52.12 -12.42 -18.55
CA ALA A 207 53.05 -13.39 -17.99
C ALA A 207 52.35 -14.68 -17.52
N LEU A 208 51.16 -14.61 -16.92
CA LEU A 208 50.44 -15.79 -16.44
C LEU A 208 49.90 -16.66 -17.59
N GLY A 209 49.48 -16.04 -18.69
CA GLY A 209 49.05 -16.77 -19.89
C GLY A 209 50.19 -17.57 -20.54
N THR A 210 51.41 -17.01 -20.50
CA THR A 210 52.60 -17.66 -21.09
C THR A 210 53.08 -18.82 -20.22
N VAL A 211 53.07 -18.67 -18.89
CA VAL A 211 53.49 -19.72 -17.95
C VAL A 211 52.56 -20.95 -18.00
N LEU A 212 51.24 -20.73 -18.08
CA LEU A 212 50.26 -21.82 -18.20
C LEU A 212 50.33 -22.54 -19.56
N ALA A 213 50.60 -21.82 -20.65
CA ALA A 213 50.74 -22.40 -21.98
C ALA A 213 52.06 -23.16 -22.18
N ASP A 214 53.10 -22.83 -21.41
CA ASP A 214 54.38 -23.54 -21.43
C ASP A 214 54.36 -24.80 -20.55
N ALA A 215 53.71 -24.74 -19.38
CA ALA A 215 53.45 -25.89 -18.52
C ALA A 215 52.60 -26.98 -19.22
N ALA A 216 51.59 -26.57 -19.99
CA ALA A 216 50.74 -27.49 -20.76
C ALA A 216 51.50 -28.17 -21.92
N ARG A 217 52.53 -27.54 -22.48
CA ARG A 217 53.37 -28.13 -23.54
C ARG A 217 54.47 -29.05 -23.02
N THR A 218 54.99 -28.79 -21.83
CA THR A 218 56.16 -29.50 -21.28
C THR A 218 55.80 -30.53 -20.22
N GLY A 219 54.56 -30.56 -19.74
CA GLY A 219 54.08 -31.53 -18.75
C GLY A 219 54.70 -31.37 -17.35
N ARG A 220 55.36 -30.23 -17.07
CA ARG A 220 55.83 -29.88 -15.72
C ARG A 220 54.87 -28.91 -15.05
N THR A 221 54.41 -29.27 -13.86
CA THR A 221 53.68 -28.36 -12.96
C THR A 221 54.62 -27.25 -12.48
N PRO A 222 54.21 -25.97 -12.54
CA PRO A 222 54.96 -24.89 -11.93
C PRO A 222 54.70 -24.89 -10.41
N PHE A 223 55.75 -25.01 -9.62
CA PHE A 223 55.84 -24.40 -8.30
C PHE A 223 56.69 -23.15 -8.42
#